data_AF-K1T4G1-F1
#
_entry.id   AF-K1T4G1-F1
#
_cell.length_a   1.000
_cell.length_b   1.000
_cell.length_c   1.000
_cell.angle_alpha   90.00
_cell.angle_beta   90.00
_cell.angle_gamma   90.00
#
_symmetry.space_group_name_H-M   'P 1'
#
loop_
_entity.id
_entity.type
_entity.pdbx_description
1 polymer ?
#
loop_
_entity_poly.entity_id
_entity_poly.type
_entity_poly.pdbx_seq_one_letter_code
_entity_poly.pdbx_strand_id
1 'polypeptide(L)'
;MAVVIESKDVEEFMRYCREENIEAVHVADVTSTARMRMFNGDRKVVDLSREFIDSAGAKHYAEAKIGEVENRDPFRRDLTGDSLAERFANNLRDN
;
A
#
# COMPACT_ATOMS: atom_id res chain seq x y z
N MET A 1 3.68 -9.42 -7.81
CA MET A 1 4.64 -9.65 -6.71
C MET A 1 5.99 -9.95 -7.33
N ALA A 2 7.10 -9.53 -6.73
CA ALA A 2 8.45 -9.90 -7.16
C ALA A 2 9.17 -10.60 -6.00
N VAL A 3 9.92 -11.64 -6.30
CA VAL A 3 10.72 -12.40 -5.33
C VAL A 3 12.14 -12.53 -5.86
N VAL A 4 13.11 -12.59 -4.95
CA VAL A 4 14.51 -12.84 -5.28
C VAL A 4 14.82 -14.28 -4.89
N ILE A 5 15.34 -15.05 -5.83
CA ILE A 5 15.64 -16.47 -5.68
C ILE A 5 17.13 -16.69 -5.98
N GLU A 6 17.79 -17.57 -5.24
CA GLU A 6 19.15 -17.97 -5.60
C GLU A 6 19.14 -18.69 -6.95
N SER A 7 20.16 -18.45 -7.79
CA SER A 7 20.18 -18.97 -9.17
C SER A 7 20.02 -20.48 -9.27
N LYS A 8 20.47 -21.24 -8.26
CA LYS A 8 20.36 -22.70 -8.21
C LYS A 8 18.94 -23.20 -7.95
N ASP A 9 18.08 -22.39 -7.33
CA ASP A 9 16.75 -22.78 -6.85
C ASP A 9 15.63 -22.32 -7.81
N VAL A 10 15.97 -21.63 -8.90
CA VAL A 10 14.98 -21.04 -9.83
C VAL A 10 14.09 -22.10 -10.46
N GLU A 11 14.65 -23.22 -10.92
CA GLU A 11 13.86 -24.29 -11.55
C GLU A 11 12.87 -24.94 -10.59
N GLU A 12 13.31 -25.18 -9.36
CA GLU A 12 12.48 -25.76 -8.30
C GLU A 12 11.36 -24.79 -7.89
N PHE A 13 11.67 -23.51 -7.71
CA PHE A 13 10.68 -22.48 -7.42
C PHE A 13 9.60 -22.41 -8.51
N MET A 14 10.01 -22.39 -9.78
CA MET A 14 9.08 -22.35 -10.91
C MET A 14 8.23 -23.63 -11.02
N ARG A 15 8.75 -24.78 -10.61
CA ARG A 15 7.97 -26.03 -10.51
C ARG A 15 6.86 -25.89 -9.47
N TYR A 16 7.17 -25.42 -8.27
CA TYR A 16 6.17 -25.21 -7.23
C TYR A 16 5.10 -24.19 -7.64
N CYS A 17 5.48 -23.09 -8.31
CA CYS A 17 4.49 -22.15 -8.84
C CYS A 17 3.50 -22.83 -9.80
N ARG A 18 3.99 -23.69 -10.70
CA ARG A 18 3.11 -24.42 -11.62
C ARG A 18 2.17 -25.40 -10.89
N GLU A 19 2.65 -26.08 -9.86
CA GLU A 19 1.84 -27.00 -9.04
C GLU A 19 0.68 -26.28 -8.35
N GLU A 20 0.92 -25.06 -7.88
CA GLU A 20 -0.09 -24.21 -7.24
C GLU A 20 -0.92 -23.37 -8.23
N ASN A 21 -0.79 -23.62 -9.54
CA ASN A 21 -1.46 -22.84 -10.59
C ASN A 21 -1.16 -21.32 -10.51
N ILE A 22 0.10 -20.98 -10.20
CA ILE A 22 0.62 -19.62 -10.14
C ILE A 22 1.48 -19.35 -11.37
N GLU A 23 1.14 -18.30 -12.13
CA GLU A 23 1.96 -17.82 -13.23
C GLU A 23 3.18 -17.05 -12.68
N ALA A 24 4.38 -17.51 -13.04
CA ALA A 24 5.64 -16.88 -12.67
C ALA A 24 6.57 -16.83 -13.89
N VAL A 25 7.34 -15.76 -14.02
CA VAL A 25 8.28 -15.52 -15.14
C VAL A 25 9.56 -14.91 -14.59
N HIS A 26 10.71 -15.34 -15.12
CA HIS A 26 11.98 -14.68 -14.84
C HIS A 26 12.05 -13.34 -15.58
N VAL A 27 12.12 -12.24 -14.83
CA VAL A 27 12.02 -10.88 -15.39
C VAL A 27 13.33 -10.09 -15.37
N ALA A 28 14.28 -10.45 -14.51
CA ALA A 28 15.53 -9.71 -14.36
C ALA A 28 16.58 -10.47 -13.54
N ASP A 29 17.86 -10.25 -13.87
CA ASP A 29 19.00 -10.68 -13.09
C ASP A 29 19.44 -9.61 -12.07
N VAL A 30 19.82 -10.06 -10.87
CA VAL A 30 20.45 -9.18 -9.87
C VAL A 30 21.92 -9.00 -10.22
N THR A 31 22.37 -7.74 -10.29
CA THR A 31 23.76 -7.41 -10.60
C THR A 31 24.38 -6.55 -9.49
N SER A 32 25.71 -6.60 -9.37
CA SER A 32 26.48 -5.75 -8.45
C SER A 32 26.75 -4.34 -8.98
N THR A 33 26.12 -3.95 -10.10
CA THR A 33 26.40 -2.69 -10.79
C THR A 33 25.84 -1.45 -10.08
N ALA A 34 25.02 -1.63 -9.04
CA ALA A 34 24.28 -0.58 -8.35
C ALA A 34 23.41 0.27 -9.29
N ARG A 35 22.87 -0.34 -10.35
CA ARG A 35 22.00 0.32 -11.34
C ARG A 35 20.82 -0.55 -11.72
N MET A 36 19.69 0.09 -11.99
CA MET A 36 18.52 -0.54 -12.62
C MET A 36 18.55 -0.22 -14.11
N ARG A 37 18.55 -1.26 -14.94
CA ARG A 37 18.52 -1.13 -16.40
C ARG A 37 17.35 -1.91 -16.97
N MET A 38 16.63 -1.31 -17.91
CA MET A 38 15.56 -1.99 -18.65
C MET A 38 15.82 -1.90 -20.15
N PHE A 39 15.49 -2.97 -20.85
CA PHE A 39 15.70 -3.12 -22.28
C PHE A 39 14.37 -3.46 -22.96
N ASN A 40 14.13 -2.89 -24.13
CA ASN A 40 13.07 -3.28 -25.04
C ASN A 40 13.72 -3.84 -26.31
N GLY A 41 13.73 -5.17 -26.45
CA GLY A 41 14.66 -5.85 -27.34
C GLY A 41 16.10 -5.47 -26.98
N ASP A 42 16.87 -5.03 -27.97
CA ASP A 42 18.26 -4.60 -27.77
C ASP A 42 18.38 -3.14 -27.29
N ARG A 43 17.28 -2.38 -27.26
CA ARG A 43 17.32 -0.96 -26.90
C ARG A 43 17.24 -0.78 -25.40
N LYS A 44 18.30 -0.23 -24.80
CA LYS A 44 18.27 0.25 -23.40
C LYS A 44 17.35 1.46 -23.27
N VAL A 45 16.26 1.32 -22.54
CA VAL A 45 15.23 2.35 -22.35
C VAL A 45 15.27 3.00 -20.96
N VAL A 46 15.81 2.30 -19.95
CA VAL A 46 15.99 2.83 -18.60
C VAL A 46 17.42 2.54 -18.13
N ASP A 47 18.05 3.51 -17.48
CA ASP A 47 19.36 3.36 -16.85
C ASP A 47 19.50 4.33 -15.66
N LEU A 48 19.12 3.88 -14.46
CA LEU A 48 19.12 4.69 -13.24
C LEU A 48 20.10 4.14 -12.21
N SER A 49 20.78 5.01 -11.46
CA SER A 49 21.58 4.58 -10.30
C SER A 49 20.69 4.19 -9.14
N ARG A 50 21.14 3.24 -8.33
CA ARG A 50 20.45 2.83 -7.10
C ARG A 50 20.30 4.00 -6.13
N GLU A 51 21.35 4.79 -5.98
CA GLU A 51 21.35 6.01 -5.15
C GLU A 51 20.25 6.99 -5.55
N PHE A 52 20.04 7.21 -6.87
CA PHE A 52 18.96 8.07 -7.33
C PHE A 52 17.57 7.50 -7.00
N ILE A 53 17.38 6.19 -7.16
CA ILE A 53 16.12 5.51 -6.81
C ILE A 53 15.84 5.59 -5.31
N ASP A 54 16.88 5.46 -4.48
CA ASP A 54 16.78 5.53 -3.02
C ASP A 54 16.58 6.97 -2.52
N SER A 55 16.79 7.99 -3.36
CA SER A 55 16.44 9.36 -2.99
C SER A 55 14.91 9.44 -2.85
N ALA A 56 14.43 9.87 -1.68
CA ALA A 56 13.00 10.00 -1.36
C ALA A 56 12.29 11.13 -2.15
N GLY A 57 12.73 11.40 -3.38
CA GLY A 57 12.28 12.50 -4.20
C GLY A 57 12.55 13.86 -3.57
N ALA A 58 11.76 14.85 -3.98
CA ALA A 58 11.75 16.16 -3.35
C ALA A 58 10.90 16.13 -2.07
N LYS A 59 11.24 17.00 -1.10
CA LYS A 59 10.41 17.18 0.09
C LYS A 59 8.98 17.54 -0.31
N HIS A 60 8.02 16.78 0.20
CA HIS A 60 6.60 17.10 0.05
C HIS A 60 6.19 18.15 1.08
N TYR A 61 5.50 19.19 0.62
CA TYR A 61 4.90 20.21 1.46
C TYR A 61 3.40 20.24 1.19
N ALA A 62 2.60 20.33 2.25
CA ALA A 62 1.16 20.48 2.17
C ALA A 62 0.71 21.57 3.13
N GLU A 63 -0.10 22.49 2.64
CA GLU A 63 -0.82 23.45 3.47
C GLU A 63 -2.27 23.00 3.58
N ALA A 64 -2.76 22.90 4.81
CA ALA A 64 -4.16 22.58 5.08
C ALA A 64 -4.78 23.69 5.92
N LYS A 65 -6.03 24.03 5.61
CA LYS A 65 -6.88 24.87 6.45
C LYS A 65 -7.90 23.97 7.14
N ILE A 66 -7.98 24.06 8.46
CA ILE A 66 -9.00 23.36 9.23
C ILE A 66 -10.25 24.23 9.20
N GLY A 67 -11.35 23.68 8.69
CA GLY A 67 -12.67 24.32 8.77
C GLY A 67 -13.15 24.32 10.22
N GLU A 68 -13.81 25.40 10.62
CA GLU A 68 -14.51 25.44 11.90
C GLU A 68 -15.56 24.32 11.93
N VAL A 69 -15.59 23.58 13.04
CA VAL A 69 -16.64 22.60 13.33
C VAL A 69 -17.57 23.19 14.38
N GLU A 70 -18.83 22.75 14.39
CA GLU A 70 -19.78 23.14 15.44
C GLU A 70 -19.16 22.88 16.82
N ASN A 71 -19.26 23.87 17.71
CA ASN A 71 -18.81 23.75 19.10
C ASN A 71 -19.78 22.88 19.90
N ARG A 72 -19.81 21.59 19.58
CA ARG A 72 -20.57 20.55 20.26
C ARG A 72 -19.68 19.34 20.49
N ASP A 73 -19.97 18.58 21.54
CA ASP A 73 -19.33 17.30 21.75
C ASP A 73 -19.84 16.31 20.68
N PRO A 74 -18.98 15.87 19.72
CA PRO A 74 -19.40 14.99 18.63
C PRO A 74 -19.78 13.58 19.12
N PHE A 75 -19.45 13.23 20.37
CA PHE A 75 -19.76 11.95 20.98
C PHE A 75 -20.98 12.02 21.90
N ARG A 76 -21.51 13.22 22.18
CA ARG A 76 -22.69 13.39 23.01
C ARG A 76 -23.95 13.11 22.20
N ARG A 77 -24.71 12.10 22.62
CA ARG A 77 -26.06 11.83 22.11
C ARG A 77 -27.08 12.53 23.00
N ASP A 78 -27.82 13.49 22.43
CA ASP A 78 -28.98 14.05 23.11
C ASP A 78 -30.18 13.11 22.93
N LEU A 79 -30.44 12.30 23.96
CA LEU A 79 -31.51 11.31 23.98
C LEU A 79 -32.82 11.95 24.43
N THR A 80 -33.84 11.87 23.58
CA THR A 80 -35.21 12.34 23.90
C THR A 80 -35.94 11.34 24.81
N GLY A 81 -36.84 11.84 25.66
CA GLY A 81 -37.66 11.02 26.58
C GLY A 81 -37.77 11.64 27.98
N ASP A 82 -38.93 11.44 28.62
CA ASP A 82 -39.24 12.00 29.94
C ASP A 82 -38.75 11.08 31.07
N SER A 83 -38.62 9.78 30.79
CA SER A 83 -38.11 8.79 31.75
C SER A 83 -36.77 8.17 31.33
N LEU A 84 -36.04 7.61 32.30
CA LEU A 84 -34.80 6.87 32.05
C LEU A 84 -35.02 5.69 31.10
N ALA A 85 -36.14 4.98 31.26
CA ALA A 85 -36.50 3.84 30.41
C ALA A 85 -36.72 4.26 28.95
N GLU A 86 -37.40 5.39 28.73
CA GLU A 86 -37.61 5.95 27.39
C GLU A 86 -36.31 6.40 26.74
N ARG A 87 -35.45 7.13 27.48
CA ARG A 87 -34.14 7.55 26.96
C ARG A 87 -33.24 6.35 26.63
N PHE A 88 -33.28 5.30 27.45
CA PHE A 88 -32.52 4.06 27.20
C PHE A 88 -33.04 3.32 25.96
N ALA A 89 -34.36 3.17 25.83
CA ALA A 89 -34.97 2.58 24.63
C ALA A 89 -34.67 3.38 23.36
N ASN A 90 -34.71 4.71 23.43
CA ASN A 90 -34.39 5.58 22.29
C ASN A 90 -32.91 5.54 21.89
N ASN A 91 -31.99 5.30 22.83
CA ASN A 91 -30.56 5.13 22.54
C ASN A 91 -30.22 3.81 21.84
N LEU A 92 -31.03 2.77 22.10
CA LEU A 92 -30.87 1.42 21.53
C LEU A 92 -31.58 1.23 20.19
N ARG A 93 -32.38 2.22 19.77
CA ARG A 93 -32.93 2.25 18.41
C ARG A 93 -31.80 2.67 17.48
N ASP A 94 -31.30 1.75 16.67
CA ASP A 94 -30.53 2.10 15.48
C ASP A 94 -31.46 2.84 14.52
N ASN A 95 -31.00 3.97 13.96
CA ASN A 95 -31.70 4.67 12.89
C ASN A 95 -31.76 3.81 11.62
#